data_AF-A0A932ZW27-F1
#
_entry.id   AF-A0A932ZW27-F1
#
_cell.length_a   1.000
_cell.length_b   1.000
_cell.length_c   1.000
_cell.angle_alpha   90.00
_cell.angle_beta   90.00
_cell.angle_gamma   90.00
#
_symmetry.space_group_name_H-M   'P 1'
#
loop_
_entity.id
_entity.type
_entity.pdbx_description
1 polymer ?
#
loop_
_entity_poly.entity_id
_entity_poly.type
_entity_poly.pdbx_seq_one_letter_code
_entity_poly.pdbx_strand_id
1 'polypeptide(L)' 'MTWDYDNEAFQKQAQADPVWGLERLINYGGEEVKLNRALLEKYLPQLNIPDNRRDFLELLLWNKPF' A
#
# COMPACT_ATOMS: atom_id res chain seq x y z
N MET A 1 -4.03 -16.51 -17.10
CA MET A 1 -3.05 -15.45 -17.42
C MET A 1 -2.53 -14.91 -16.10
N THR A 2 -1.54 -15.58 -15.51
CA THR A 2 -0.68 -14.97 -14.51
C THR A 2 0.15 -13.95 -15.26
N TRP A 3 -0.20 -12.67 -15.11
CA TRP A 3 0.70 -11.59 -15.48
C TRP A 3 1.96 -11.80 -14.62
N ASP A 4 3.00 -12.42 -15.17
CA ASP A 4 4.35 -12.39 -14.61
C ASP A 4 4.86 -10.95 -14.76
N TYR A 5 4.32 -10.07 -13.92
CA TYR A 5 4.90 -8.76 -13.70
C TYR A 5 6.23 -9.03 -13.00
N ASP A 6 7.32 -8.81 -13.74
CA ASP A 6 8.66 -9.04 -13.25
C ASP A 6 8.86 -8.33 -11.90
N ASN A 7 8.98 -9.10 -10.83
CA ASN A 7 8.92 -8.61 -9.44
C ASN A 7 10.04 -7.57 -9.22
N GLU A 8 11.17 -7.71 -9.90
CA GLU A 8 12.26 -6.74 -9.84
C GLU A 8 11.87 -5.34 -10.34
N ALA A 9 11.10 -5.24 -11.42
CA ALA A 9 10.66 -3.97 -11.97
C ALA A 9 9.69 -3.27 -11.00
N PHE A 10 8.81 -4.05 -10.37
CA PHE A 10 7.94 -3.56 -9.30
C PHE A 10 8.75 -3.03 -8.11
N GLN A 11 9.73 -3.81 -7.62
CA GLN A 11 10.56 -3.39 -6.47
C GLN A 11 11.34 -2.11 -6.77
N LYS A 12 11.97 -2.00 -7.95
CA LYS A 12 12.70 -0.78 -8.36
C LYS A 12 11.77 0.44 -8.42
N GLN A 13 10.57 0.27 -8.98
CA GLN A 13 9.59 1.34 -9.04
C GLN A 13 9.04 1.72 -7.66
N ALA A 14 8.73 0.74 -6.80
CA ALA A 14 8.23 0.99 -5.45
C ALA A 14 9.30 1.65 -4.54
N GLN A 15 10.57 1.39 -4.79
CA GLN A 15 11.68 2.11 -4.13
C GLN A 15 11.80 3.56 -4.61
N ALA A 16 11.60 3.81 -5.91
CA ALA A 16 11.63 5.15 -6.49
C ALA A 16 10.39 5.99 -6.12
N ASP A 17 9.22 5.35 -6.04
CA ASP A 17 7.94 5.95 -5.69
C ASP A 17 7.18 5.09 -4.66
N PRO A 18 7.38 5.37 -3.36
CA PRO A 18 6.70 4.65 -2.28
C PRO A 18 5.18 4.85 -2.28
N VAL A 19 4.66 5.97 -2.79
CA VAL A 19 3.21 6.25 -2.85
C VAL A 19 2.57 5.29 -3.84
N TRP A 20 3.12 5.23 -5.05
CA TRP A 20 2.66 4.31 -6.09
C TRP A 20 2.72 2.84 -5.63
N GLY A 21 3.80 2.45 -4.96
CA GLY A 21 3.96 1.09 -4.44
C GLY A 21 2.90 0.73 -3.40
N LEU A 22 2.63 1.63 -2.45
CA LEU A 22 1.60 1.45 -1.42
C LEU A 22 0.20 1.38 -2.03
N GLU A 23 -0.14 2.25 -2.98
CA GLU A 23 -1.43 2.22 -3.68
C GLU A 23 -1.64 0.88 -4.38
N ARG A 24 -0.63 0.36 -5.08
CA ARG A 24 -0.72 -0.94 -5.77
C ARG A 24 -0.92 -2.08 -4.77
N LEU A 25 -0.15 -2.13 -3.69
CA LEU A 25 -0.27 -3.17 -2.66
C LEU A 25 -1.63 -3.12 -1.96
N ILE A 26 -2.14 -1.93 -1.63
CA ILE A 26 -3.44 -1.77 -0.98
C ILE A 26 -4.59 -2.13 -1.93
N ASN A 27 -4.48 -1.76 -3.21
CA ASN A 27 -5.57 -1.92 -4.15
C ASN A 27 -5.69 -3.34 -4.72
N TYR A 28 -4.56 -3.99 -4.98
CA TYR A 28 -4.48 -5.26 -5.69
C TYR A 28 -3.89 -6.40 -4.85
N GLY A 29 -3.32 -6.08 -3.69
CA GLY A 29 -2.47 -7.02 -2.98
C GLY A 29 -1.14 -7.25 -3.71
N GLY A 30 -0.34 -8.13 -3.14
CA GLY A 30 0.90 -8.63 -3.72
C GLY A 30 1.27 -9.94 -3.02
N GLU A 31 2.16 -10.73 -3.63
CA GLU A 31 2.65 -11.97 -3.03
C GLU A 31 3.35 -11.67 -1.69
N GLU A 32 2.76 -12.16 -0.59
CA GLU A 32 3.33 -12.26 0.77
C GLU A 32 4.01 -11.03 1.41
N VAL A 33 3.98 -9.85 0.79
CA VAL A 33 4.60 -8.64 1.34
C VAL A 33 3.65 -7.95 2.32
N LYS A 34 4.09 -7.83 3.58
CA LYS A 34 3.41 -7.02 4.60
C LYS A 34 3.68 -5.53 4.36
N LEU A 35 2.65 -4.70 4.57
CA LEU A 35 2.80 -3.24 4.57
C LEU A 35 3.69 -2.80 5.73
N ASN A 36 4.69 -1.97 5.44
CA ASN A 36 5.50 -1.33 6.47
C ASN A 36 4.69 -0.22 7.13
N ARG A 37 4.45 -0.35 8.44
CA ARG A 37 3.65 0.59 9.24
C ARG A 37 4.14 2.04 9.15
N ALA A 38 5.45 2.27 9.27
CA ALA A 38 6.01 3.62 9.27
C ALA A 38 5.88 4.30 7.90
N LEU A 39 6.07 3.55 6.81
CA LEU A 39 5.82 4.05 5.45
C LEU A 39 4.34 4.34 5.22
N LEU A 40 3.47 3.43 5.67
CA LEU A 40 2.04 3.60 5.54
C LEU A 40 1.58 4.85 6.29
N GLU A 41 1.96 5.02 7.55
CA GLU A 41 1.61 6.20 8.35
C GLU A 41 2.10 7.51 7.71
N LYS A 42 3.31 7.51 7.16
CA LYS A 42 3.90 8.69 6.49
C LYS A 42 3.16 9.08 5.22
N TYR A 43 2.76 8.09 4.40
CA TYR A 43 2.23 8.34 3.07
C TYR A 43 0.71 8.22 2.98
N LEU A 44 0.01 7.67 3.98
CA LEU A 44 -1.46 7.48 3.99
C LEU A 44 -2.25 8.75 3.59
N PRO A 45 -1.89 9.97 4.04
CA PRO A 45 -2.60 11.19 3.62
C PRO A 45 -2.49 11.51 2.12
N GLN A 46 -1.46 10.97 1.46
CA GLN A 46 -1.14 11.21 0.05
C GLN A 46 -1.66 10.11 -0.88
N LEU A 47 -2.10 8.97 -0.34
CA LEU A 47 -2.54 7.83 -1.14
C LEU A 47 -3.88 8.09 -1.80
N ASN A 48 -3.96 7.86 -3.11
CA ASN A 48 -5.20 7.84 -3.87
C ASN A 48 -5.83 6.44 -3.82
N ILE A 49 -6.47 6.12 -2.69
CA ILE A 49 -7.16 4.86 -2.44
C ILE A 49 -8.62 5.10 -2.05
N PRO A 50 -9.53 4.14 -2.28
CA PRO A 50 -10.91 4.21 -1.83
C PRO A 50 -11.05 4.53 -0.33
N ASP A 51 -12.03 5.37 0.02
CA ASP A 51 -12.25 5.85 1.39
C ASP A 51 -12.43 4.70 2.40
N ASN A 52 -13.17 3.66 2.03
CA ASN A 52 -13.35 2.48 2.89
C ASN A 52 -12.03 1.76 3.24
N ARG A 53 -11.05 1.76 2.32
CA ARG A 53 -9.72 1.21 2.58
C ARG A 53 -8.93 2.15 3.47
N ARG A 54 -9.02 3.46 3.24
CA ARG A 54 -8.39 4.48 4.07
C ARG A 54 -8.89 4.38 5.51
N ASP A 55 -10.20 4.39 5.74
CA ASP A 55 -10.81 4.30 7.06
C ASP A 55 -10.36 3.04 7.81
N PHE A 56 -10.32 1.90 7.11
CA PHE A 56 -9.84 0.65 7.67
C PHE A 56 -8.34 0.70 8.04
N LEU A 57 -7.51 1.33 7.22
CA LEU A 57 -6.08 1.50 7.52
C LEU A 57 -5.86 2.48 8.68
N GLU A 58 -6.64 3.56 8.75
CA GLU A 58 -6.60 4.52 9.86
C GLU A 58 -7.03 3.88 11.18
N LEU A 59 -8.05 3.03 11.14
CA LEU A 59 -8.44 2.18 12.26
C LEU A 59 -7.27 1.32 12.74
N LEU A 60 -6.60 0.60 11.84
CA LEU A 60 -5.48 -0.28 12.21
C LEU A 60 -4.25 0.49 12.72
N LEU A 61 -3.98 1.67 12.16
CA LEU A 61 -2.84 2.50 12.56
C LEU A 61 -3.07 3.17 13.91
N TRP A 62 -4.24 3.77 14.11
CA TRP A 62 -4.50 4.67 15.24
C TRP A 62 -5.50 4.13 16.24
N ASN A 63 -5.97 2.89 16.06
CA ASN A 63 -6.95 2.24 16.91
C ASN A 63 -8.21 3.12 17.12
N LYS A 64 -8.68 3.75 16.02
CA LYS A 64 -9.85 4.64 16.05
C LYS A 64 -11.07 3.85 16.55
N PRO A 65 -11.94 4.43 17.40
CA PRO A 65 -13.19 3.78 17.75
C PRO A 65 -14.14 3.78 16.54
N PHE A 66 -14.88 2.68 16.37
CA PHE A 66 -15.91 2.49 15.34
C PHE A 66 -17.19 3.24 15.66
#